data_AF-A0A369SZH3-F1
#
_entry.id   AF-A0A369SZH3-F1
#
_cell.length_a   1.000
_cell.length_b   1.000
_cell.length_c   1.000
_cell.angle_alpha   90.00
_cell.angle_beta   90.00
_cell.angle_gamma   90.00
#
_symmetry.space_group_name_H-M   'P 1'
#
loop_
_entity.id
_entity.type
_entity.pdbx_description
1 polymer ?
#
loop_
_entity_poly.entity_id
_entity_poly.type
_entity_poly.pdbx_seq_one_letter_code
_entity_poly.pdbx_strand_id
1 'polypeptide(L)'
;NYKFVSHSNIKRLISIIKLNNRVKINKITYLAKKISKTLDSNLIKSYIIYFPSKDLNKKDFTYIAIISSSHIVISSYSEDDSLYLDIDVAWCSDKIINPNDMAELLKETFGKDLRKILTIKIYDYLGNMMMAFSPDGMMIAEFSE
;
A
#
# COMPACT_ATOMS: atom_id res chain seq x y z
N ASN A 1 23.54 -16.33 0.64
CA ASN A 1 22.58 -17.41 0.37
C ASN A 1 21.33 -16.85 -0.29
N TYR A 2 21.26 -16.91 -1.62
CA TYR A 2 20.04 -16.62 -2.37
C TYR A 2 19.09 -17.81 -2.18
N LYS A 3 17.97 -17.61 -1.47
CA LYS A 3 16.91 -18.61 -1.38
C LYS A 3 16.15 -18.58 -2.70
N PHE A 4 15.95 -19.74 -3.33
CA PHE A 4 15.21 -19.81 -4.60
C PHE A 4 13.78 -19.31 -4.34
N VAL A 5 13.41 -18.23 -5.03
CA VAL A 5 12.07 -17.64 -4.95
C VAL A 5 11.23 -18.26 -6.05
N SER A 6 10.22 -19.05 -5.67
CA SER A 6 9.20 -19.50 -6.64
C SER A 6 8.30 -18.34 -7.04
N HIS A 7 7.93 -18.27 -8.31
CA HIS A 7 6.96 -17.31 -8.83
C HIS A 7 5.62 -17.37 -8.06
N SER A 8 5.23 -18.55 -7.57
CA SER A 8 4.04 -18.75 -6.72
C SER A 8 4.06 -17.96 -5.41
N ASN A 9 5.25 -17.52 -4.97
CA ASN A 9 5.41 -16.78 -3.73
C ASN A 9 5.39 -15.27 -3.95
N ILE A 10 5.42 -14.80 -5.20
CA ILE A 10 5.40 -13.37 -5.54
C ILE A 10 3.95 -12.91 -5.61
N LYS A 11 3.65 -11.88 -4.82
CA LYS A 11 2.32 -11.27 -4.73
C LYS A 11 2.46 -9.75 -4.75
N ARG A 12 1.40 -9.07 -5.19
CA ARG A 12 1.36 -7.61 -5.23
C ARG A 12 0.02 -7.10 -4.72
N LEU A 13 0.06 -6.09 -3.87
CA LEU A 13 -1.11 -5.34 -3.43
C LEU A 13 -1.05 -3.96 -4.07
N ILE A 14 -2.16 -3.53 -4.67
CA ILE A 14 -2.37 -2.18 -5.15
C ILE A 14 -3.57 -1.60 -4.41
N SER A 15 -3.38 -0.47 -3.73
CA SER A 15 -4.43 0.23 -3.03
C SER A 15 -4.39 1.72 -3.35
N ILE A 16 -5.58 2.31 -3.52
CA ILE A 16 -5.73 3.75 -3.69
C ILE A 16 -6.66 4.24 -2.59
N ILE A 17 -6.23 5.28 -1.88
CA ILE A 17 -7.04 5.95 -0.86
C ILE A 17 -7.12 7.45 -1.13
N LYS A 18 -8.17 8.07 -0.61
CA LYS A 18 -8.39 9.51 -0.62
C LYS A 18 -8.35 10.03 0.81
N LEU A 19 -7.55 11.06 1.02
CA LEU A 19 -7.38 11.76 2.30
C LEU A 19 -7.97 13.17 2.23
N ASN A 20 -8.40 13.69 3.40
CA ASN A 20 -8.99 15.02 3.55
C ASN A 20 -7.98 16.15 3.31
N ASN A 21 -6.70 15.95 3.62
CA ASN A 21 -5.65 16.96 3.42
C ASN A 21 -4.25 16.32 3.47
N ARG A 22 -3.20 17.13 3.58
CA ARG A 22 -1.80 16.72 3.67
C ARG A 22 -1.58 15.61 4.69
N VAL A 23 -0.78 14.63 4.32
CA VAL A 23 -0.32 13.56 5.20
C VAL A 23 1.06 13.89 5.75
N LYS A 24 1.26 13.66 7.05
CA LYS A 24 2.60 13.72 7.64
C LYS A 24 3.36 12.46 7.24
N ILE A 25 4.60 12.63 6.79
CA ILE A 25 5.49 11.53 6.38
C ILE A 25 5.64 10.45 7.46
N ASN A 26 5.60 10.81 8.75
CA ASN A 26 5.67 9.82 9.82
C ASN A 26 4.52 8.79 9.78
N LYS A 27 3.32 9.16 9.32
CA LYS A 27 2.20 8.23 9.09
C LYS A 27 2.51 7.26 7.95
N ILE A 28 3.18 7.73 6.89
CA ILE A 28 3.61 6.89 5.77
C ILE A 28 4.67 5.89 6.23
N THR A 29 5.67 6.36 6.98
CA THR A 29 6.69 5.49 7.58
C THR A 29 6.07 4.48 8.55
N TYR A 30 5.08 4.88 9.34
CA TYR A 30 4.34 3.99 10.24
C TYR A 30 3.61 2.89 9.47
N LEU A 31 2.85 3.26 8.43
CA LEU A 31 2.15 2.33 7.56
C LEU A 31 3.11 1.30 6.94
N ALA A 32 4.22 1.77 6.36
CA ALA A 32 5.22 0.88 5.75
C ALA A 32 5.83 -0.10 6.76
N LYS A 33 6.09 0.34 8.00
CA LYS A 33 6.57 -0.55 9.07
C LYS A 33 5.52 -1.59 9.47
N LYS A 34 4.25 -1.20 9.56
CA LYS A 34 3.16 -2.12 9.90
C LYS A 34 2.93 -3.15 8.79
N ILE A 35 2.90 -2.74 7.53
CA ILE A 35 2.84 -3.65 6.37
C ILE A 35 4.02 -4.62 6.38
N SER A 36 5.25 -4.12 6.58
CA SER A 36 6.45 -4.97 6.66
C SER A 36 6.30 -6.04 7.75
N LYS A 37 5.78 -5.66 8.92
CA LYS A 37 5.54 -6.60 10.02
C LYS A 37 4.46 -7.63 9.69
N THR A 38 3.36 -7.23 9.05
CA THR A 38 2.30 -8.17 8.57
C THR A 38 2.86 -9.21 7.61
N LEU A 39 3.88 -8.84 6.83
CA LEU A 39 4.55 -9.71 5.88
C LEU A 39 5.70 -10.55 6.49
N ASP A 40 5.85 -10.57 7.82
CA ASP A 40 7.01 -11.15 8.53
C ASP A 40 8.34 -10.70 7.93
N SER A 41 8.42 -9.43 7.56
CA SER A 41 9.53 -8.81 6.84
C SER A 41 10.13 -7.66 7.63
N ASN A 42 11.39 -7.37 7.39
CA ASN A 42 12.11 -6.28 8.02
C ASN A 42 12.28 -5.11 7.06
N LEU A 43 12.02 -3.89 7.53
CA LEU A 43 12.38 -2.67 6.81
C LEU A 43 13.90 -2.52 6.83
N ILE A 44 14.52 -2.61 5.65
CA ILE A 44 15.98 -2.49 5.47
C ILE A 44 16.35 -1.02 5.32
N LYS A 45 15.64 -0.31 4.43
CA LYS A 45 15.92 1.10 4.12
C LYS A 45 14.70 1.79 3.56
N SER A 46 14.61 3.11 3.70
CA SER A 46 13.60 3.90 3.01
C SER A 46 14.15 5.22 2.46
N TYR A 47 13.45 5.73 1.45
CA TYR A 47 13.75 6.96 0.75
C TYR A 47 12.47 7.74 0.50
N ILE A 48 12.59 9.06 0.39
CA ILE A 48 11.48 9.95 0.06
C ILE A 48 11.95 10.92 -1.00
N ILE A 49 11.20 11.00 -2.08
CA ILE A 49 11.43 11.92 -3.18
C ILE A 49 10.22 12.84 -3.23
N TYR A 50 10.45 14.15 -3.24
CA TYR A 50 9.39 15.15 -3.39
C TYR A 50 9.40 15.69 -4.81
N PHE A 51 8.21 15.89 -5.38
CA PHE A 51 8.04 16.50 -6.69
C PHE A 51 6.97 17.61 -6.64
N PRO A 52 7.00 18.56 -7.59
CA PRO A 52 6.00 19.62 -7.66
C PRO A 52 4.59 19.03 -7.79
N SER A 53 3.63 19.59 -7.04
CA SER A 53 2.20 19.30 -7.24
C SER A 53 1.51 20.41 -8.03
N LYS A 54 0.27 20.13 -8.50
CA LYS A 54 -0.57 21.12 -9.20
C LYS A 54 -0.84 22.38 -8.35
N ASP A 55 -0.94 22.22 -7.04
CA ASP A 55 -0.94 23.32 -6.08
C ASP A 55 0.51 23.67 -5.73
N LEU A 56 0.97 24.87 -6.11
CA LEU A 56 2.36 25.32 -5.93
C LEU A 56 2.79 25.43 -4.46
N ASN A 57 1.83 25.48 -3.53
CA ASN A 57 2.12 25.51 -2.10
C ASN A 57 2.24 24.10 -1.51
N LYS A 58 1.86 23.06 -2.25
CA LYS A 58 1.97 21.64 -1.87
C LYS A 58 3.17 21.00 -2.60
N LYS A 59 3.61 19.86 -2.07
CA LYS A 59 4.56 18.97 -2.75
C LYS A 59 3.99 17.57 -2.64
N ASP A 60 3.93 16.89 -3.76
CA ASP A 60 3.66 15.47 -3.77
C ASP A 60 4.95 14.70 -3.50
N PHE A 61 4.82 13.44 -3.12
CA PHE A 61 5.97 12.61 -2.77
C PHE A 61 5.81 11.17 -3.26
N THR A 62 6.95 10.50 -3.41
CA THR A 62 7.03 9.04 -3.46
C THR A 62 7.92 8.58 -2.32
N TYR A 63 7.34 7.75 -1.45
CA TYR A 63 8.02 7.05 -0.38
C TYR A 63 8.34 5.64 -0.86
N ILE A 64 9.59 5.22 -0.75
CA ILE A 64 10.06 3.89 -1.13
C ILE A 64 10.63 3.22 0.11
N ALA A 65 10.14 2.04 0.47
CA ALA A 65 10.69 1.20 1.51
C ALA A 65 11.15 -0.13 0.93
N ILE A 66 12.43 -0.45 1.13
CA ILE A 66 13.01 -1.75 0.82
C ILE A 66 12.80 -2.64 2.05
N ILE A 67 12.15 -3.77 1.86
CA ILE A 67 11.90 -4.76 2.91
C ILE A 67 12.60 -6.07 2.57
N SER A 68 12.88 -6.93 3.55
CA SER A 68 13.59 -8.20 3.31
C SER A 68 12.89 -9.15 2.34
N SER A 69 11.60 -8.94 2.07
CA SER A 69 10.80 -9.75 1.14
C SER A 69 10.56 -9.10 -0.22
N SER A 70 10.88 -7.80 -0.42
CA SER A 70 10.86 -7.01 -1.68
C SER A 70 10.72 -5.51 -1.37
N HIS A 71 9.55 -4.86 -1.56
CA HIS A 71 9.39 -3.41 -1.41
C HIS A 71 7.95 -2.92 -1.18
N ILE A 72 7.86 -1.70 -0.65
CA ILE A 72 6.63 -0.90 -0.50
C ILE A 72 6.88 0.46 -1.15
N VAL A 73 6.00 0.90 -2.05
CA VAL A 73 6.02 2.21 -2.68
C VAL A 73 4.70 2.92 -2.38
N ILE A 74 4.77 4.15 -1.87
CA ILE A 74 3.59 4.96 -1.56
C ILE A 74 3.78 6.33 -2.22
N SER A 75 2.96 6.62 -3.22
CA SER A 75 3.00 7.87 -3.98
C SER A 75 1.79 8.73 -3.66
N SER A 76 1.98 10.04 -3.57
CA SER A 76 0.90 10.99 -3.36
C SER A 76 0.59 11.77 -4.63
N TYR A 77 -0.70 12.09 -4.80
CA TYR A 77 -1.18 12.93 -5.89
C TYR A 77 -2.19 13.93 -5.33
N SER A 78 -1.84 15.21 -5.36
CA SER A 78 -2.70 16.29 -4.90
C SER A 78 -3.66 16.71 -6.02
N GLU A 79 -4.96 16.66 -5.74
CA GLU A 79 -6.02 17.08 -6.67
C GLU A 79 -7.06 17.90 -5.90
N ASP A 80 -7.26 19.15 -6.32
CA ASP A 80 -8.12 20.14 -5.67
C ASP A 80 -7.87 20.22 -4.15
N ASP A 81 -8.92 19.97 -3.36
CA ASP A 81 -8.90 19.96 -1.89
C ASP A 81 -8.63 18.57 -1.30
N SER A 82 -8.03 17.65 -2.06
CA SER A 82 -7.80 16.27 -1.64
C SER A 82 -6.39 15.78 -1.95
N LEU A 83 -5.99 14.74 -1.22
CA LEU A 83 -4.74 14.02 -1.44
C LEU A 83 -5.06 12.55 -1.69
N TYR A 84 -4.62 12.02 -2.81
CA TYR A 84 -4.70 10.59 -3.09
C TYR A 84 -3.37 9.95 -2.73
N LEU A 85 -3.42 8.77 -2.12
CA LEU A 85 -2.24 7.92 -2.00
C LEU A 85 -2.46 6.66 -2.84
N ASP A 86 -1.48 6.37 -3.69
CA ASP A 86 -1.31 5.09 -4.38
C ASP A 86 -0.28 4.27 -3.60
N ILE A 87 -0.68 3.07 -3.18
CA ILE A 87 0.07 2.17 -2.31
C ILE A 87 0.30 0.88 -3.07
N ASP A 88 1.57 0.63 -3.39
CA ASP A 88 2.04 -0.58 -4.04
C ASP A 88 2.92 -1.37 -3.07
N VAL A 89 2.55 -2.61 -2.81
CA VAL A 89 3.31 -3.52 -1.96
C VAL A 89 3.58 -4.78 -2.74
N ALA A 90 4.84 -5.04 -3.05
CA ALA A 90 5.27 -6.30 -3.62
C ALA A 90 6.01 -7.10 -2.56
N TRP A 91 5.75 -8.41 -2.49
CA TRP A 91 6.47 -9.28 -1.57
C TRP A 91 6.62 -10.69 -2.13
N CYS A 92 7.71 -11.32 -1.74
CA CYS A 92 7.94 -12.74 -1.92
C CYS A 92 7.80 -13.46 -0.58
N SER A 93 6.60 -13.97 -0.30
CA SER A 93 6.36 -14.92 0.78
C SER A 93 5.02 -15.62 0.62
N ASP A 94 4.84 -16.67 1.39
CA ASP A 94 3.63 -17.47 1.56
C ASP A 94 2.57 -16.73 2.40
N LYS A 95 2.93 -15.58 3.01
CA LYS A 95 1.96 -14.70 3.67
C LYS A 95 1.07 -14.02 2.64
N ILE A 96 -0.18 -13.83 3.03
CA ILE A 96 -1.18 -13.13 2.25
C ILE A 96 -1.74 -12.00 3.13
N ILE A 97 -1.74 -10.78 2.61
CA ILE A 97 -2.43 -9.67 3.26
C ILE A 97 -3.93 -9.89 3.03
N ASN A 98 -4.74 -9.86 4.09
CA ASN A 98 -6.19 -9.82 3.92
C ASN A 98 -6.61 -8.37 3.56
N PRO A 99 -7.41 -8.14 2.50
CA PRO A 99 -7.84 -6.78 2.13
C PRO A 99 -8.59 -6.04 3.25
N ASN A 100 -9.35 -6.74 4.10
CA ASN A 100 -10.04 -6.14 5.25
C ASN A 100 -9.06 -5.70 6.34
N ASP A 101 -8.07 -6.52 6.67
CA ASP A 101 -7.01 -6.14 7.63
C ASP A 101 -6.23 -4.92 7.13
N MET A 102 -5.99 -4.85 5.81
CA MET A 102 -5.38 -3.67 5.20
C MET A 102 -6.30 -2.45 5.32
N ALA A 103 -7.61 -2.60 5.12
CA ALA A 103 -8.57 -1.52 5.29
C ALA A 103 -8.58 -1.00 6.74
N GLU A 104 -8.56 -1.89 7.73
CA GLU A 104 -8.46 -1.51 9.15
C GLU A 104 -7.13 -0.83 9.47
N LEU A 105 -6.01 -1.32 8.93
CA LEU A 105 -4.71 -0.67 9.09
C LEU A 105 -4.69 0.75 8.49
N LEU A 106 -5.35 0.96 7.34
CA LEU A 106 -5.50 2.28 6.73
C LEU A 106 -6.35 3.21 7.62
N LYS A 107 -7.46 2.72 8.17
CA LYS A 107 -8.29 3.45 9.14
C LYS A 107 -7.51 3.81 10.40
N GLU A 108 -6.74 2.87 10.95
CA GLU A 108 -5.86 3.09 12.12
C GLU A 108 -4.80 4.17 11.82
N THR A 109 -4.12 4.06 10.68
CA THR A 109 -3.01 4.94 10.29
C THR A 109 -3.47 6.38 10.08
N PHE A 110 -4.56 6.56 9.33
CA PHE A 110 -4.97 7.87 8.87
C PHE A 110 -6.10 8.47 9.71
N GLY A 111 -6.91 7.64 10.37
CA GLY A 111 -8.00 8.06 11.26
C GLY A 111 -8.95 9.02 10.54
N LYS A 112 -9.25 10.16 11.19
CA LYS A 112 -10.10 11.21 10.62
C LYS A 112 -9.58 11.83 9.31
N ASP A 113 -8.32 11.62 8.96
CA ASP A 113 -7.78 12.11 7.69
C ASP A 113 -8.17 11.21 6.51
N LEU A 114 -8.57 9.96 6.77
CA LEU A 114 -9.04 9.02 5.75
C LEU A 114 -10.46 9.38 5.33
N ARG A 115 -10.61 9.85 4.10
CA ARG A 115 -11.92 10.18 3.53
C ARG A 115 -12.58 8.96 2.91
N LYS A 116 -11.82 8.18 2.13
CA LYS A 116 -12.33 7.02 1.40
C LYS A 116 -11.20 6.06 1.06
N ILE A 117 -11.46 4.77 1.18
CA ILE A 117 -10.66 3.72 0.54
C ILE A 117 -11.31 3.48 -0.83
N LEU A 118 -10.57 3.74 -1.92
CA LEU A 118 -11.10 3.58 -3.28
C LEU A 118 -10.92 2.15 -3.76
N THR A 119 -9.77 1.54 -3.45
CA THR A 119 -9.50 0.16 -3.82
C THR A 119 -8.45 -0.48 -2.91
N ILE A 120 -8.56 -1.79 -2.73
CA ILE A 120 -7.48 -2.66 -2.27
C ILE A 120 -7.62 -3.93 -3.11
N LYS A 121 -6.60 -4.25 -3.91
CA LYS A 121 -6.57 -5.43 -4.77
C LYS A 121 -5.26 -6.16 -4.59
N ILE A 122 -5.32 -7.49 -4.62
CA ILE A 122 -4.17 -8.36 -4.49
C ILE A 122 -4.08 -9.21 -5.74
N TYR A 123 -2.87 -9.32 -6.27
CA TYR A 123 -2.56 -10.00 -7.51
C TYR A 123 -1.47 -11.05 -7.28
N ASP A 124 -1.52 -12.13 -8.06
CA ASP A 124 -0.42 -13.08 -8.19
C ASP A 124 0.68 -12.53 -9.11
N TYR A 125 1.72 -13.34 -9.34
CA TYR A 125 2.83 -12.99 -10.24
C TYR A 125 2.43 -12.75 -11.70
N LEU A 126 1.36 -13.41 -12.17
CA LEU A 126 0.86 -13.29 -13.55
C LEU A 126 -0.06 -12.07 -13.72
N GLY A 127 -0.39 -11.38 -12.63
CA GLY A 127 -1.32 -10.26 -12.64
C GLY A 127 -2.78 -10.70 -12.54
N ASN A 128 -3.06 -11.96 -12.21
CA ASN A 128 -4.42 -12.41 -11.92
C ASN A 128 -4.82 -11.88 -10.55
N MET A 129 -6.03 -11.32 -10.46
CA MET A 129 -6.56 -10.79 -9.20
C MET A 129 -6.95 -11.95 -8.29
N MET A 130 -6.29 -12.05 -7.14
CA MET A 130 -6.57 -13.07 -6.12
C MET A 130 -7.72 -12.64 -5.21
N MET A 131 -7.70 -11.38 -4.75
CA MET A 131 -8.68 -10.84 -3.81
C MET A 131 -8.88 -9.33 -4.02
N ALA A 132 -10.06 -8.84 -3.65
CA ALA A 132 -10.37 -7.42 -3.66
C ALA A 132 -11.29 -7.00 -2.50
N PHE A 133 -11.07 -5.79 -2.00
CA PHE A 133 -11.93 -5.13 -1.01
C PHE A 133 -13.08 -4.38 -1.69
N SER A 134 -14.30 -4.57 -1.20
CA SER A 134 -15.42 -3.68 -1.49
C SER A 134 -15.50 -2.54 -0.47
N PRO A 135 -15.73 -1.29 -0.89
CA PRO A 135 -15.99 -0.16 0.00
C PRO A 135 -17.15 -0.35 0.99
N ASP A 136 -18.06 -1.31 0.76
CA ASP A 136 -19.16 -1.67 1.67
C ASP A 136 -18.78 -2.75 2.71
N GLY A 137 -17.53 -3.24 2.71
CA GLY A 137 -17.05 -4.27 3.62
C GLY A 137 -17.27 -5.72 3.15
N MET A 138 -17.80 -5.94 1.94
CA MET A 138 -17.89 -7.28 1.35
C MET A 138 -16.62 -7.66 0.57
N MET A 139 -16.18 -8.92 0.62
CA MET A 139 -15.18 -9.43 -0.33
C MET A 139 -15.81 -9.45 -1.73
N ILE A 140 -15.17 -8.83 -2.73
CA ILE A 140 -15.72 -8.78 -4.10
C ILE A 140 -15.41 -10.06 -4.88
N ALA A 141 -14.34 -10.80 -4.53
CA ALA A 141 -14.05 -12.10 -5.10
C ALA A 141 -12.96 -12.82 -4.31
N GLU A 142 -13.14 -14.13 -4.13
CA GLU A 142 -12.10 -15.12 -3.88
C GLU A 142 -12.13 -16.01 -5.14
N PHE A 143 -11.20 -15.79 -6.08
CA PHE A 143 -11.12 -16.66 -7.26
C PHE A 143 -10.32 -17.90 -6.86
N SER A 144 -11.02 -18.98 -6.54
CA SER A 144 -10.44 -20.31 -6.50
C SER A 144 -10.54 -20.93 -7.90
N GLU A 145 -9.40 -21.06 -8.58
CA GLU A 145 -9.08 -22.18 -9.48
C GLU A 145 -7.59 -22.15 -9.86
#